data_AF-A0A966RFC8-F1
#
_entry.id   AF-A0A966RFC8-F1
#
_cell.length_a   1.000
_cell.length_b   1.000
_cell.length_c   1.000
_cell.angle_alpha   90.00
_cell.angle_beta   90.00
_cell.angle_gamma   90.00
#
_symmetry.space_group_name_H-M   'P 1'
#
loop_
_entity.id
_entity.type
_entity.pdbx_description
1 polymer ?
#
loop_
_entity_poly.entity_id
_entity_poly.type
_entity_poly.pdbx_seq_one_letter_code
_entity_poly.pdbx_strand_id
1 'polypeptide(L)'
;NRTYNEVSTDIADIVNYHAAPVTVIIGAKANQLEKGANKVWGGLPKDAKVENLEGGSQGLQGAMEFLQVMKRAMHELTGVPESALGQAQPISNTSGVALSIQFQPLMNKYHQKIIQYSYGIQRINELILKTLVLKEPEALSWNPQVDMVLKPGQVDVLNPADPITYRSYVHFPPPLPLDKLIVLNEIQTKMSLGLESKTGALRALGEDFPDEKLEEIRVEIIDDAKSDGAVKLVQTMIENEIMMLSQMTSAGMMMGGQPPAEGGAPGAPGAAPAGGAPLPPMMGVEDPMSPAMQQSEQQLRTALVTKAYGTQLAQRKVPQEYER
;
A
#
# COMPACT_ATOMS: atom_id res chain seq x y z
N ASN A 1 -7.64 0.77 37.72
CA ASN A 1 -8.31 1.97 37.15
C ASN A 1 -8.81 2.92 38.21
N ARG A 2 -9.89 2.61 38.95
CA ARG A 2 -10.44 3.54 39.96
C ARG A 2 -9.40 3.98 40.99
N THR A 3 -8.75 3.02 41.66
CA THR A 3 -7.69 3.28 42.65
C THR A 3 -6.50 4.04 42.07
N TYR A 4 -6.15 3.80 40.81
CA TYR A 4 -5.08 4.55 40.13
C TYR A 4 -5.46 6.03 39.96
N ASN A 5 -6.70 6.30 39.54
CA ASN A 5 -7.18 7.66 39.35
C ASN A 5 -7.29 8.41 40.69
N GLU A 6 -7.88 7.78 41.71
CA GLU A 6 -8.03 8.38 43.05
C GLU A 6 -6.67 8.73 43.65
N VAL A 7 -5.73 7.78 43.69
CA VAL A 7 -4.37 8.03 44.22
C VAL A 7 -3.61 9.07 43.40
N SER A 8 -3.79 9.09 42.08
CA SER A 8 -3.18 10.12 41.23
C SER A 8 -3.72 11.53 41.52
N THR A 9 -5.01 11.66 41.85
CA THR A 9 -5.60 12.92 42.29
C THR A 9 -5.05 13.34 43.65
N ASP A 10 -5.00 12.41 44.62
CA ASP A 10 -4.44 12.69 45.95
C ASP A 10 -2.98 13.16 45.88
N ILE A 11 -2.17 12.53 45.01
CA ILE A 11 -0.78 12.95 44.76
C ILE A 11 -0.73 14.36 44.18
N ALA A 12 -1.59 14.67 43.20
CA ALA A 12 -1.66 16.00 42.61
C ALA A 12 -2.03 17.07 43.66
N ASP A 13 -2.96 16.74 44.57
CA ASP A 13 -3.36 17.62 45.66
C ASP A 13 -2.24 17.82 46.68
N ILE A 14 -1.48 16.77 47.03
CA ILE A 14 -0.29 16.88 47.89
C ILE A 14 0.77 17.79 47.25
N VAL A 15 1.02 17.64 45.94
CA VAL A 15 1.97 18.49 45.21
C VAL A 15 1.49 19.95 45.20
N ASN A 16 0.20 20.19 44.96
CA ASN A 16 -0.39 21.53 45.00
C ASN A 16 -0.29 22.16 46.40
N TYR A 17 -0.56 21.37 47.45
CA TYR A 17 -0.44 21.82 48.84
C TYR A 17 1.00 22.17 49.20
N HIS A 18 1.98 21.39 48.72
CA HIS A 18 3.40 21.66 48.94
C HIS A 18 3.91 22.86 48.11
N ALA A 19 3.31 23.14 46.95
CA ALA A 19 3.64 24.32 46.15
C ALA A 19 3.18 25.64 46.82
N ALA A 20 2.20 25.57 47.73
CA ALA A 20 1.69 26.71 48.49
C ALA A 20 1.51 26.35 49.98
N PRO A 21 2.61 26.23 50.76
CA PRO A 21 2.54 25.75 52.14
C PRO A 21 1.79 26.73 53.04
N VAL A 22 1.02 26.19 53.98
CA VAL A 22 0.35 26.98 55.02
C VAL A 22 1.34 27.29 56.13
N THR A 23 1.56 28.58 56.37
CA THR A 23 2.38 29.05 57.49
C THR A 23 1.54 29.10 58.77
N VAL A 24 2.00 28.43 59.82
CA VAL A 24 1.39 28.43 61.15
C VAL A 24 2.22 29.28 62.10
N ILE A 25 1.54 30.15 62.84
CA ILE A 25 2.15 31.02 63.84
C ILE A 25 1.60 30.61 65.21
N ILE A 26 2.49 30.14 66.09
CA ILE A 26 2.16 29.71 67.45
C ILE A 26 2.59 30.81 68.41
N GLY A 27 1.71 31.22 69.33
CA GLY A 27 2.06 32.18 70.39
C GLY A 27 1.83 33.66 70.07
N ALA A 28 1.13 34.01 68.98
CA ALA A 28 0.73 35.38 68.66
C ALA A 28 -0.80 35.51 68.49
N LYS A 29 -1.40 36.61 68.94
CA LYS A 29 -2.83 36.91 68.71
C LYS A 29 -3.00 37.55 67.33
N ALA A 30 -4.02 37.14 66.57
CA ALA A 30 -4.28 37.62 65.21
C ALA A 30 -4.30 39.16 65.07
N ASN A 31 -4.73 39.87 66.11
CA ASN A 31 -4.82 41.34 66.12
C ASN A 31 -3.47 42.06 66.27
N GLN A 32 -2.39 41.35 66.59
CA GLN A 32 -1.03 41.91 66.78
C GLN A 32 -0.09 41.62 65.60
N LEU A 33 -0.59 40.95 64.56
CA LEU A 33 0.18 40.59 63.38
C LEU A 33 0.04 41.69 62.33
N GLU A 34 1.12 42.44 62.10
CA GLU A 34 1.18 43.39 60.99
C GLU A 34 1.70 42.67 59.74
N LYS A 35 0.84 42.55 58.73
CA LYS A 35 1.21 42.04 57.41
C LYS A 35 1.77 43.20 56.59
N GLY A 36 3.10 43.31 56.53
CA GLY A 36 3.77 44.33 55.72
C GLY A 36 3.57 44.12 54.22
N ALA A 37 3.78 45.18 53.43
CA ALA A 37 3.57 45.21 51.97
C ALA A 37 4.34 44.11 51.19
N ASN A 38 5.38 43.52 51.78
CA ASN A 38 6.20 42.46 51.19
C ASN A 38 6.02 41.08 51.84
N LYS A 39 4.86 40.77 52.43
CA LYS A 39 4.59 39.48 53.10
C LYS A 39 5.51 39.17 54.30
N VAL A 40 6.06 40.20 54.93
CA VAL A 40 6.86 40.07 56.17
C VAL A 40 5.94 40.26 57.36
N TRP A 41 5.98 39.33 58.31
CA TRP A 41 5.21 39.38 59.57
C TRP A 41 6.00 40.16 60.63
N GLY A 42 5.46 41.28 61.10
CA GLY A 42 6.01 42.07 62.20
C GLY A 42 5.22 41.88 63.51
N GLY A 43 5.84 42.19 64.66
CA GLY A 43 5.15 42.22 65.96
C GLY A 43 5.07 40.89 66.73
N LEU A 44 5.90 39.90 66.37
CA LEU A 44 5.92 38.59 67.03
C LEU A 44 6.44 38.69 68.49
N PRO A 45 5.70 38.18 69.49
CA PRO A 45 6.18 38.03 70.86
C PRO A 45 7.46 37.19 70.95
N LYS A 46 8.27 37.37 72.02
CA LYS A 46 9.55 36.65 72.21
C LYS A 46 9.40 35.11 72.22
N ASP A 47 8.21 34.61 72.55
CA ASP A 47 7.89 33.19 72.61
C ASP A 47 7.15 32.66 71.37
N ALA A 48 6.95 33.50 70.34
CA ALA A 48 6.21 33.10 69.14
C ALA A 48 7.10 32.32 68.16
N LYS A 49 6.56 31.24 67.60
CA LYS A 49 7.22 30.40 66.59
C LYS A 49 6.44 30.45 65.28
N VAL A 50 7.16 30.55 64.17
CA VAL A 50 6.61 30.52 62.82
C VAL A 50 7.16 29.28 62.12
N GLU A 51 6.29 28.35 61.79
CA GLU A 51 6.66 27.11 61.11
C GLU A 51 5.75 26.94 59.89
N ASN A 52 6.32 26.51 58.77
CA ASN A 52 5.51 26.07 57.63
C ASN A 52 5.07 24.62 57.88
N LEU A 53 3.81 24.33 57.62
CA LEU A 53 3.32 22.95 57.65
C LEU A 53 3.83 22.20 56.42
N GLU A 54 5.02 21.61 56.56
CA GLU A 54 5.61 20.70 55.59
C GLU A 54 5.15 19.26 55.91
N GLY A 55 3.87 18.99 55.66
CA GLY A 55 3.28 17.65 55.79
C GLY A 55 3.19 16.95 54.44
N GLY A 56 3.60 15.68 54.35
CA GLY A 56 3.28 14.78 53.23
C GLY A 56 4.37 14.55 52.17
N SER A 57 5.46 15.33 52.15
CA SER A 57 6.55 15.16 51.18
C SER A 57 7.28 13.82 51.33
N GLN A 58 7.42 13.31 52.57
CA GLN A 58 8.07 12.04 52.87
C GLN A 58 7.32 10.82 52.31
N GLY A 59 6.00 10.92 52.12
CA GLY A 59 5.17 9.84 51.57
C GLY A 59 5.02 9.88 50.05
N LEU A 60 5.36 11.01 49.42
CA LEU A 60 5.16 11.25 47.99
C LEU A 60 5.94 10.25 47.13
N GLN A 61 7.17 9.92 47.54
CA GLN A 61 7.99 8.95 46.80
C GLN A 61 7.39 7.54 46.83
N GLY A 62 6.91 7.08 47.99
CA GLY A 62 6.22 5.80 48.10
C GLY A 62 4.89 5.77 47.33
N ALA A 63 4.16 6.90 47.30
CA ALA A 63 2.92 7.02 46.54
C ALA A 63 3.18 6.96 45.01
N MET A 64 4.25 7.60 44.54
CA MET A 64 4.69 7.53 43.14
C MET A 64 5.16 6.12 42.74
N GLU A 65 5.89 5.43 43.61
CA GLU A 65 6.28 4.02 43.40
C GLU A 65 5.05 3.10 43.34
N PHE A 66 4.07 3.32 44.23
CA PHE A 66 2.82 2.59 44.21
C PHE A 66 2.03 2.80 42.91
N LEU A 67 1.97 4.04 42.40
CA LEU A 67 1.39 4.31 41.08
C LEU A 67 2.11 3.55 39.96
N GLN A 68 3.44 3.49 39.99
CA GLN A 68 4.21 2.74 38.98
C GLN A 68 3.94 1.23 39.05
N VAL A 69 3.81 0.66 40.27
CA VAL A 69 3.41 -0.74 40.45
C VAL A 69 2.01 -0.98 39.91
N MET A 70 1.04 -0.10 40.23
CA MET A 70 -0.31 -0.21 39.69
C MET A 70 -0.35 -0.10 38.17
N LYS A 71 0.44 0.81 37.57
CA LYS A 71 0.54 0.95 36.11
C LYS A 71 1.05 -0.34 35.47
N ARG A 72 2.11 -0.93 36.01
CA ARG A 72 2.64 -2.23 35.55
C ARG A 72 1.61 -3.35 35.69
N ALA A 73 0.94 -3.45 36.84
CA ALA A 73 -0.12 -4.43 37.05
C ALA A 73 -1.29 -4.23 36.08
N MET A 74 -1.64 -2.99 35.72
CA MET A 74 -2.66 -2.70 34.70
C MET A 74 -2.24 -3.19 33.31
N HIS A 75 -0.97 -3.01 32.92
CA HIS A 75 -0.42 -3.55 31.67
C HIS A 75 -0.45 -5.08 31.64
N GLU A 76 -0.06 -5.73 32.74
CA GLU A 76 -0.08 -7.18 32.88
C GLU A 76 -1.51 -7.75 32.81
N LEU A 77 -2.45 -7.17 33.55
CA LEU A 77 -3.85 -7.60 33.55
C LEU A 77 -4.52 -7.44 32.18
N THR A 78 -4.23 -6.34 31.49
CA THR A 78 -4.79 -6.08 30.16
C THR A 78 -4.08 -6.86 29.06
N GLY A 79 -2.91 -7.44 29.33
CA GLY A 79 -2.09 -8.12 28.33
C GLY A 79 -1.55 -7.16 27.28
N VAL A 80 -1.33 -5.89 27.65
CA VAL A 80 -0.75 -4.86 26.78
C VAL A 80 0.64 -4.55 27.30
N PRO A 81 1.71 -4.86 26.55
CA PRO A 81 3.07 -4.57 27.03
C PRO A 81 3.27 -3.06 27.14
N GLU A 82 3.97 -2.61 28.19
CA GLU A 82 4.23 -1.19 28.42
C GLU A 82 5.01 -0.54 27.26
N SER A 83 5.86 -1.33 26.59
CA SER A 83 6.62 -0.90 25.42
C SER A 83 5.76 -0.59 24.19
N ALA A 84 4.50 -1.04 24.14
CA ALA A 84 3.59 -0.75 23.03
C ALA A 84 3.04 0.68 23.04
N LEU A 85 3.10 1.39 24.17
CA LEU A 85 2.48 2.71 24.36
C LEU A 85 3.47 3.88 24.18
N GLY A 86 4.46 3.71 23.30
CA GLY A 86 5.35 4.81 22.88
C GLY A 86 6.67 4.92 23.65
N GLN A 87 7.11 3.86 24.32
CA GLN A 87 8.51 3.80 24.76
C GLN A 87 9.40 3.74 23.52
N ALA A 88 10.38 4.64 23.42
CA ALA A 88 11.32 4.70 22.30
C ALA A 88 12.06 3.36 22.19
N GLN A 89 11.67 2.55 21.19
CA GLN A 89 12.37 1.32 20.87
C GLN A 89 13.48 1.63 19.86
N PRO A 90 14.63 0.96 19.94
CA PRO A 90 15.59 0.94 18.83
C PRO A 90 15.00 0.12 17.67
N ILE A 91 14.03 0.71 16.97
CA ILE A 91 13.32 0.11 15.82
C ILE A 91 14.32 -0.27 14.72
N SER A 92 15.43 0.45 14.64
CA SER A 92 16.44 0.32 13.59
C SER A 92 17.02 -1.10 13.40
N ASN A 93 16.94 -2.00 14.41
CA ASN A 93 17.51 -3.36 14.35
C ASN A 93 16.54 -4.46 14.81
N THR A 94 15.27 -4.15 15.03
CA THR A 94 14.31 -5.15 15.51
C THR A 94 13.76 -5.91 14.30
N SER A 95 14.15 -7.17 14.12
CA SER A 95 13.64 -7.99 13.02
C SER A 95 12.11 -8.08 13.07
N GLY A 96 11.44 -8.24 11.92
CA GLY A 96 9.97 -8.41 11.87
C GLY A 96 9.46 -9.55 12.76
N VAL A 97 10.30 -10.56 13.01
CA VAL A 97 10.05 -11.66 13.95
C VAL A 97 10.16 -11.20 15.41
N ALA A 98 11.14 -10.36 15.75
CA ALA A 98 11.25 -9.80 17.09
C ALA A 98 10.07 -8.86 17.41
N LEU A 99 9.59 -8.09 16.43
CA LEU A 99 8.37 -7.29 16.56
C LEU A 99 7.13 -8.17 16.76
N SER A 100 6.99 -9.28 16.02
CA SER A 100 5.83 -10.17 16.17
C SER A 100 5.80 -10.88 17.53
N ILE A 101 6.96 -11.23 18.09
CA ILE A 101 7.08 -11.79 19.44
C ILE A 101 6.71 -10.73 20.50
N GLN A 102 7.25 -9.52 20.37
CA GLN A 102 6.97 -8.43 21.32
C GLN A 102 5.49 -8.05 21.35
N PHE A 103 4.84 -8.02 20.19
CA PHE A 103 3.42 -7.68 20.07
C PHE A 103 2.49 -8.90 20.14
N GLN A 104 2.98 -10.10 20.44
CA GLN A 104 2.16 -11.31 20.55
C GLN A 104 0.97 -11.17 21.52
N PRO A 105 1.11 -10.51 22.70
CA PRO A 105 -0.04 -10.24 23.57
C PRO A 105 -1.11 -9.36 22.92
N LEU A 106 -0.69 -8.35 22.14
CA LEU A 106 -1.61 -7.50 21.36
C LEU A 106 -2.28 -8.29 20.23
N MET A 107 -1.54 -9.16 19.55
CA MET A 107 -2.09 -10.04 18.52
C MET A 107 -3.17 -10.95 19.09
N ASN A 108 -2.98 -11.48 20.29
CA ASN A 108 -4.00 -12.29 20.97
C ASN A 108 -5.27 -11.48 21.24
N LYS A 109 -5.15 -10.22 21.66
CA LYS A 109 -6.31 -9.32 21.83
C LYS A 109 -6.97 -8.97 20.51
N TYR A 110 -6.19 -8.74 19.47
CA TYR A 110 -6.68 -8.50 18.11
C TYR A 110 -7.49 -9.71 17.61
N HIS A 111 -6.98 -10.94 17.76
CA HIS A 111 -7.71 -12.16 17.39
C HIS A 111 -9.00 -12.35 18.20
N GLN A 112 -8.96 -12.09 19.52
CA GLN A 112 -10.17 -12.13 20.35
C GLN A 112 -11.24 -11.14 19.85
N LYS A 113 -10.83 -9.94 19.46
CA LYS A 113 -11.73 -8.95 18.86
C LYS A 113 -12.25 -9.41 17.51
N ILE A 114 -11.40 -9.91 16.61
CA ILE A 114 -11.85 -10.40 15.31
C ILE A 114 -12.96 -11.44 15.47
N ILE A 115 -12.79 -12.43 16.35
CA ILE A 115 -13.80 -13.49 16.52
C ILE A 115 -15.15 -12.91 16.92
N GLN A 116 -15.17 -11.93 17.82
CA GLN A 116 -16.41 -11.32 18.31
C GLN A 116 -17.02 -10.35 17.27
N TYR A 117 -16.19 -9.47 16.69
CA TYR A 117 -16.64 -8.45 15.75
C TYR A 117 -16.99 -9.05 14.39
N SER A 118 -16.26 -10.06 13.92
CA SER A 118 -16.54 -10.72 12.63
C SER A 118 -17.96 -11.24 12.58
N TYR A 119 -18.39 -11.97 13.61
CA TYR A 119 -19.74 -12.51 13.68
C TYR A 119 -20.80 -11.39 13.70
N GLY A 120 -20.59 -10.35 14.51
CA GLY A 120 -21.52 -9.21 14.59
C GLY A 120 -21.65 -8.46 13.26
N ILE A 121 -20.54 -8.16 12.61
CA ILE A 121 -20.51 -7.44 11.33
C ILE A 121 -21.15 -8.29 10.22
N GLN A 122 -20.83 -9.59 10.14
CA GLN A 122 -21.46 -10.50 9.16
C GLN A 122 -22.97 -10.54 9.33
N ARG A 123 -23.46 -10.57 10.57
CA ARG A 123 -24.89 -10.58 10.85
C ARG A 123 -25.57 -9.27 10.48
N ILE A 124 -24.92 -8.14 10.74
CA ILE A 124 -25.41 -6.82 10.32
C ILE A 124 -25.47 -6.75 8.81
N ASN A 125 -24.43 -7.18 8.11
CA ASN A 125 -24.40 -7.22 6.64
C ASN A 125 -25.51 -8.11 6.07
N GLU A 126 -25.77 -9.27 6.66
CA GLU A 126 -26.89 -10.13 6.25
C GLU A 126 -28.24 -9.40 6.35
N LEU A 127 -28.46 -8.63 7.42
CA LEU A 127 -29.68 -7.84 7.59
C LEU A 127 -29.76 -6.67 6.60
N ILE A 128 -28.64 -6.01 6.32
CA ILE A 128 -28.54 -4.95 5.32
C ILE A 128 -28.91 -5.53 3.94
N LEU A 129 -28.32 -6.66 3.56
CA LEU A 129 -28.61 -7.31 2.27
C LEU A 129 -30.07 -7.76 2.17
N LYS A 130 -30.66 -8.29 3.25
CA LYS A 130 -32.10 -8.61 3.29
C LYS A 130 -32.98 -7.39 3.11
N THR A 131 -32.60 -6.27 3.70
CA THR A 131 -33.32 -5.00 3.56
C THR A 131 -33.16 -4.43 2.14
N LEU A 132 -31.97 -4.58 1.54
CA LEU A 132 -31.69 -4.20 0.16
C LEU A 132 -32.60 -4.98 -0.80
N VAL A 133 -32.67 -6.30 -0.68
CA VAL A 133 -33.52 -7.14 -1.53
C VAL A 133 -35.01 -6.79 -1.41
N LEU A 134 -35.47 -6.38 -0.23
CA LEU A 134 -36.84 -5.93 -0.04
C LEU A 134 -37.14 -4.62 -0.81
N LYS A 135 -36.14 -3.73 -0.91
CA LYS A 135 -36.29 -2.40 -1.52
C LYS A 135 -36.01 -2.42 -3.04
N GLU A 136 -34.99 -3.14 -3.45
CA GLU A 136 -34.40 -3.17 -4.79
C GLU A 136 -34.11 -4.65 -5.16
N PRO A 137 -35.13 -5.43 -5.58
CA PRO A 137 -34.96 -6.84 -5.92
C PRO A 137 -34.06 -7.09 -7.14
N GLU A 138 -33.91 -6.10 -8.02
CA GLU A 138 -33.01 -6.12 -9.18
C GLU A 138 -31.54 -6.27 -8.80
N ALA A 139 -31.16 -5.92 -7.55
CA ALA A 139 -29.80 -6.07 -7.05
C ALA A 139 -29.32 -7.53 -6.98
N LEU A 140 -30.23 -8.52 -7.08
CA LEU A 140 -29.91 -9.94 -7.13
C LEU A 140 -29.66 -10.49 -8.54
N SER A 141 -29.92 -9.68 -9.57
CA SER A 141 -29.64 -10.03 -10.96
C SER A 141 -28.36 -9.36 -11.43
N TRP A 142 -27.50 -10.14 -12.07
CA TRP A 142 -26.29 -9.64 -12.69
C TRP A 142 -26.59 -8.75 -13.89
N ASN A 143 -25.92 -7.60 -13.95
CA ASN A 143 -26.01 -6.67 -15.06
C ASN A 143 -24.70 -6.63 -15.86
N PRO A 144 -24.68 -7.11 -17.12
CA PRO A 144 -23.49 -7.11 -17.98
C PRO A 144 -22.84 -5.75 -18.24
N GLN A 145 -23.57 -4.64 -18.02
CA GLN A 145 -23.08 -3.30 -18.31
C GLN A 145 -22.33 -2.66 -17.14
N VAL A 146 -22.58 -3.11 -15.92
CA VAL A 146 -22.07 -2.49 -14.69
C VAL A 146 -21.23 -3.48 -13.88
N ASP A 147 -21.64 -4.74 -13.87
CA ASP A 147 -21.00 -5.77 -13.05
C ASP A 147 -19.84 -6.44 -13.78
N MET A 148 -18.90 -6.99 -13.00
CA MET A 148 -17.80 -7.78 -13.54
C MET A 148 -18.29 -9.07 -14.21
N VAL A 149 -17.46 -9.60 -15.11
CA VAL A 149 -17.68 -10.90 -15.73
C VAL A 149 -17.79 -11.98 -14.66
N LEU A 150 -18.83 -12.81 -14.76
CA LEU A 150 -19.02 -13.95 -13.85
C LEU A 150 -17.83 -14.91 -13.93
N LYS A 151 -17.35 -15.32 -12.77
CA LYS A 151 -16.38 -16.41 -12.64
C LYS A 151 -17.07 -17.73 -12.98
N PRO A 152 -16.31 -18.73 -13.49
CA PRO A 152 -16.85 -20.06 -13.74
C PRO A 152 -17.55 -20.62 -12.49
N GLY A 153 -18.84 -20.97 -12.61
CA GLY A 153 -19.66 -21.52 -11.53
C GLY A 153 -20.45 -20.49 -10.70
N GLN A 154 -20.36 -19.20 -11.01
CA GLN A 154 -21.27 -18.19 -10.47
C GLN A 154 -22.60 -18.20 -11.24
N VAL A 155 -23.68 -17.82 -10.55
CA VAL A 155 -25.02 -17.69 -11.13
C VAL A 155 -25.30 -16.23 -11.49
N ASP A 156 -26.06 -16.04 -12.55
CA ASP A 156 -26.53 -14.75 -13.06
C ASP A 156 -27.65 -14.15 -12.19
N VAL A 157 -28.47 -15.00 -11.56
CA VAL A 157 -29.54 -14.56 -10.65
C VAL A 157 -29.44 -15.32 -9.33
N LEU A 158 -29.38 -14.56 -8.24
CA LEU A 158 -29.35 -15.11 -6.88
C LEU A 158 -30.77 -15.37 -6.37
N ASN A 159 -30.98 -16.51 -5.71
CA ASN A 159 -32.27 -16.85 -5.12
C ASN A 159 -32.48 -16.10 -3.79
N PRO A 160 -33.54 -15.27 -3.64
CA PRO A 160 -33.83 -14.56 -2.40
C PRO A 160 -34.15 -15.48 -1.20
N ALA A 161 -34.61 -16.71 -1.44
CA ALA A 161 -34.97 -17.66 -0.40
C ALA A 161 -33.78 -18.46 0.12
N ASP A 162 -32.66 -18.48 -0.60
CA ASP A 162 -31.46 -19.21 -0.20
C ASP A 162 -30.66 -18.39 0.84
N PRO A 163 -30.38 -18.92 2.05
CA PRO A 163 -29.53 -18.27 3.03
C PRO A 163 -28.12 -17.95 2.52
N ILE A 164 -27.59 -18.69 1.54
CA ILE A 164 -26.22 -18.49 1.04
C ILE A 164 -26.07 -17.16 0.31
N THR A 165 -27.16 -16.66 -0.30
CA THR A 165 -27.22 -15.38 -1.03
C THR A 165 -26.79 -14.20 -0.16
N TYR A 166 -27.06 -14.26 1.13
CA TYR A 166 -26.79 -13.17 2.08
C TYR A 166 -25.52 -13.38 2.89
N ARG A 167 -24.78 -14.47 2.63
CA ARG A 167 -23.61 -14.83 3.42
C ARG A 167 -22.42 -13.96 2.99
N SER A 168 -21.97 -13.12 3.93
CA SER A 168 -20.76 -12.31 3.76
C SER A 168 -19.64 -12.82 4.67
N TYR A 169 -18.40 -12.56 4.26
CA TYR A 169 -17.21 -12.78 5.09
C TYR A 169 -16.52 -11.46 5.30
N VAL A 170 -16.08 -11.22 6.54
CA VAL A 170 -15.35 -10.01 6.90
C VAL A 170 -13.88 -10.34 6.86
N HIS A 171 -13.15 -9.67 5.99
CA HIS A 171 -11.71 -9.75 5.92
C HIS A 171 -11.10 -8.69 6.85
N PHE A 172 -10.21 -9.11 7.75
CA PHE A 172 -9.45 -8.20 8.60
C PHE A 172 -8.00 -8.21 8.15
N PRO A 173 -7.45 -7.07 7.69
CA PRO A 173 -6.06 -7.00 7.27
C PRO A 173 -5.12 -7.17 8.47
N PRO A 174 -3.91 -7.71 8.27
CA PRO A 174 -2.94 -7.89 9.34
C PRO A 174 -2.60 -6.54 10.00
N PRO A 175 -2.55 -6.47 11.35
CA PRO A 175 -2.44 -5.22 12.08
C PRO A 175 -1.00 -4.67 12.15
N LEU A 176 0.00 -5.50 11.84
CA LEU A 176 1.41 -5.08 11.86
C LEU A 176 1.80 -4.54 10.48
N PRO A 177 2.54 -3.42 10.42
CA PRO A 177 3.10 -2.95 9.17
C PRO A 177 4.10 -3.99 8.65
N LEU A 178 3.82 -4.54 7.48
CA LEU A 178 4.78 -5.36 6.76
C LEU A 178 5.80 -4.43 6.10
N ASP A 179 7.08 -4.79 6.16
CA ASP A 179 8.09 -4.16 5.33
C ASP A 179 7.84 -4.56 3.87
N LYS A 180 7.25 -3.63 3.11
CA LYS A 180 6.87 -3.85 1.70
C LYS A 180 8.06 -4.25 0.84
N LEU A 181 9.28 -3.80 1.16
CA LEU A 181 10.48 -4.14 0.36
C LEU A 181 10.89 -5.60 0.57
N ILE A 182 10.85 -6.08 1.82
CA ILE A 182 11.16 -7.48 2.13
C ILE A 182 10.13 -8.40 1.48
N VAL A 183 8.84 -8.06 1.62
CA VAL A 183 7.74 -8.83 1.01
C VAL A 183 7.85 -8.86 -0.52
N LEU A 184 8.17 -7.73 -1.14
CA LEU A 184 8.30 -7.66 -2.60
C LEU A 184 9.48 -8.49 -3.13
N ASN A 185 10.62 -8.48 -2.43
CA ASN A 185 11.76 -9.32 -2.77
C ASN A 185 11.44 -10.82 -2.61
N GLU A 186 10.70 -11.19 -1.56
CA GLU A 186 10.25 -12.57 -1.35
C GLU A 186 9.30 -13.03 -2.46
N ILE A 187 8.31 -12.19 -2.80
CA ILE A 187 7.36 -12.43 -3.89
C ILE A 187 8.09 -12.55 -5.23
N GLN A 188 9.05 -11.66 -5.51
CA GLN A 188 9.85 -11.72 -6.75
C GLN A 188 10.62 -13.05 -6.85
N THR A 189 11.16 -13.54 -5.74
CA THR A 189 11.86 -14.83 -5.67
C THR A 189 10.89 -16.00 -5.86
N LYS A 190 9.70 -15.95 -5.24
CA LYS A 190 8.67 -16.98 -5.42
C LYS A 190 8.12 -17.02 -6.84
N MET A 191 7.93 -15.86 -7.47
CA MET A 191 7.52 -15.75 -8.87
C MET A 191 8.61 -16.25 -9.82
N SER A 192 9.89 -15.96 -9.57
CA SER A 192 10.99 -16.46 -10.40
C SER A 192 11.15 -17.98 -10.32
N LEU A 193 10.85 -18.56 -9.15
CA LEU A 193 10.82 -20.01 -8.92
C LEU A 193 9.51 -20.68 -9.41
N GLY A 194 8.53 -19.90 -9.89
CA GLY A 194 7.23 -20.41 -10.35
C GLY A 194 6.32 -20.93 -9.25
N LEU A 195 6.59 -20.60 -7.98
CA LEU A 195 5.81 -21.03 -6.81
C LEU A 195 4.60 -20.14 -6.54
N GLU A 196 4.57 -18.95 -7.13
CA GLU A 196 3.53 -17.95 -6.88
C GLU A 196 2.98 -17.38 -8.20
N SER A 197 1.66 -17.17 -8.23
CA SER A 197 0.97 -16.57 -9.35
C SER A 197 0.88 -15.05 -9.19
N LYS A 198 0.71 -14.31 -10.29
CA LYS A 198 0.53 -12.84 -10.24
C LYS A 198 -0.67 -12.42 -9.39
N THR A 199 -1.75 -13.20 -9.40
CA THR A 199 -2.92 -12.98 -8.52
C THR A 199 -2.59 -13.22 -7.05
N GLY A 200 -1.83 -14.27 -6.74
CA GLY A 200 -1.34 -14.55 -5.37
C GLY A 200 -0.42 -13.46 -4.84
N ALA A 201 0.52 -13.01 -5.66
CA ALA A 201 1.45 -11.94 -5.36
C ALA A 201 0.74 -10.63 -5.01
N LEU A 202 -0.28 -10.25 -5.78
CA LEU A 202 -1.06 -9.03 -5.51
C LEU A 202 -1.88 -9.14 -4.21
N ARG A 203 -2.44 -10.31 -3.89
CA ARG A 203 -3.09 -10.54 -2.59
C ARG A 203 -2.09 -10.43 -1.44
N ALA A 204 -0.88 -10.98 -1.60
CA ALA A 204 0.17 -10.89 -0.59
C ALA A 204 0.65 -9.45 -0.37
N LEU A 205 0.58 -8.61 -1.41
CA LEU A 205 0.87 -7.17 -1.35
C LEU A 205 -0.24 -6.36 -0.64
N GLY A 206 -1.41 -6.97 -0.41
CA GLY A 206 -2.55 -6.33 0.23
C GLY A 206 -3.52 -5.64 -0.73
N GLU A 207 -3.51 -6.02 -2.02
CA GLU A 207 -4.50 -5.54 -2.98
C GLU A 207 -5.85 -6.25 -2.75
N ASP A 208 -6.91 -5.48 -2.51
CA ASP A 208 -8.24 -6.02 -2.21
C ASP A 208 -8.88 -6.68 -3.44
N PHE A 209 -8.61 -6.15 -4.64
CA PHE A 209 -9.17 -6.63 -5.91
C PHE A 209 -8.05 -6.99 -6.91
N PRO A 210 -7.36 -8.14 -6.70
CA PRO A 210 -6.21 -8.52 -7.54
C PRO A 210 -6.61 -8.79 -8.99
N ASP A 211 -7.83 -9.27 -9.23
CA ASP A 211 -8.30 -9.61 -10.58
C ASP A 211 -8.56 -8.32 -11.40
N GLU A 212 -9.15 -7.30 -10.79
CA GLU A 212 -9.38 -5.98 -11.40
C GLU A 212 -8.06 -5.27 -11.68
N LYS A 213 -7.16 -5.26 -10.69
CA LYS A 213 -5.83 -4.65 -10.84
C LYS A 213 -5.03 -5.32 -11.96
N LEU A 214 -5.14 -6.64 -12.12
CA LEU A 214 -4.49 -7.31 -13.24
C LEU A 214 -5.08 -6.94 -14.58
N GLU A 215 -6.39 -6.73 -14.66
CA GLU A 215 -7.02 -6.30 -15.90
C GLU A 215 -6.65 -4.86 -16.26
N GLU A 216 -6.63 -3.97 -15.28
CA GLU A 216 -6.09 -2.61 -15.42
C GLU A 216 -4.64 -2.66 -15.96
N ILE A 217 -3.76 -3.43 -15.31
CA ILE A 217 -2.37 -3.60 -15.75
C ILE A 217 -2.28 -4.17 -17.17
N ARG A 218 -3.16 -5.12 -17.55
CA ARG A 218 -3.17 -5.66 -18.92
C ARG A 218 -3.56 -4.61 -19.93
N VAL A 219 -4.57 -3.79 -19.63
CA VAL A 219 -5.01 -2.70 -20.51
C VAL A 219 -3.90 -1.67 -20.67
N GLU A 220 -3.23 -1.29 -19.57
CA GLU A 220 -2.07 -0.39 -19.59
C GLU A 220 -0.93 -0.95 -20.45
N ILE A 221 -0.54 -2.22 -20.24
CA ILE A 221 0.52 -2.86 -21.04
C ILE A 221 0.18 -2.87 -22.54
N ILE A 222 -1.08 -3.12 -22.90
CA ILE A 222 -1.52 -3.11 -24.30
C ILE A 222 -1.46 -1.70 -24.87
N ASP A 223 -1.83 -0.67 -24.10
CA ASP A 223 -1.80 0.71 -24.56
C ASP A 223 -0.36 1.24 -24.70
N ASP A 224 0.51 0.89 -23.76
CA ASP A 224 1.95 1.15 -23.82
C ASP A 224 2.58 0.46 -25.03
N ALA A 225 2.28 -0.83 -25.25
CA ALA A 225 2.79 -1.58 -26.40
C ALA A 225 2.30 -0.99 -27.75
N LYS A 226 1.08 -0.45 -27.81
CA LYS A 226 0.57 0.25 -29.00
C LYS A 226 1.29 1.57 -29.23
N SER A 227 1.52 2.33 -28.16
CA SER A 227 2.25 3.61 -28.22
C SER A 227 3.69 3.38 -28.66
N ASP A 228 4.38 2.40 -28.06
CA ASP A 228 5.73 2.00 -28.45
C ASP A 228 5.79 1.44 -29.87
N GLY A 229 4.80 0.64 -30.28
CA GLY A 229 4.68 0.14 -31.64
C GLY A 229 4.51 1.27 -32.65
N ALA A 230 3.67 2.27 -32.36
CA ALA A 230 3.50 3.45 -33.20
C ALA A 230 4.79 4.27 -33.30
N VAL A 231 5.49 4.49 -32.19
CA VAL A 231 6.79 5.19 -32.18
C VAL A 231 7.82 4.43 -33.02
N LYS A 232 7.90 3.10 -32.86
CA LYS A 232 8.80 2.26 -33.68
C LYS A 232 8.45 2.31 -35.15
N LEU A 233 7.16 2.29 -35.52
CA LEU A 233 6.74 2.43 -36.92
C LEU A 233 7.16 3.79 -37.49
N VAL A 234 6.95 4.87 -36.76
CA VAL A 234 7.41 6.21 -37.18
C VAL A 234 8.94 6.26 -37.33
N GLN A 235 9.69 5.69 -36.39
CA GLN A 235 11.15 5.58 -36.50
C GLN A 235 11.56 4.78 -37.74
N THR A 236 10.97 3.62 -38.00
CA THR A 236 11.28 2.82 -39.20
C THR A 236 10.89 3.53 -40.50
N MET A 237 9.81 4.31 -40.52
CA MET A 237 9.43 5.13 -41.68
C MET A 237 10.45 6.23 -41.93
N ILE A 238 10.88 6.95 -40.88
CA ILE A 238 11.91 7.98 -40.97
C ILE A 238 13.24 7.37 -41.42
N GLU A 239 13.65 6.21 -40.87
CA GLU A 239 14.86 5.51 -41.28
C GLU A 239 14.81 5.04 -42.75
N ASN A 240 13.68 4.50 -43.20
CA ASN A 240 13.48 4.10 -44.59
C ASN A 240 13.51 5.31 -45.54
N GLU A 241 12.95 6.44 -45.13
CA GLU A 241 12.95 7.67 -45.92
C GLU A 241 14.35 8.29 -45.98
N ILE A 242 15.11 8.27 -44.88
CA ILE A 242 16.53 8.65 -44.86
C ILE A 242 17.34 7.69 -45.75
N MET A 243 17.06 6.39 -45.76
CA MET A 243 17.72 5.42 -46.62
C MET A 243 17.40 5.64 -48.10
N MET A 244 16.14 5.93 -48.44
CA MET A 244 15.72 6.27 -49.80
C MET A 244 16.32 7.61 -50.26
N LEU A 245 16.35 8.62 -49.40
CA LEU A 245 17.03 9.90 -49.68
C LEU A 245 18.54 9.72 -49.83
N SER A 246 19.16 8.90 -49.00
CA SER A 246 20.59 8.57 -49.10
C SER A 246 20.90 7.84 -50.41
N GLN A 247 20.07 6.88 -50.82
CA GLN A 247 20.19 6.20 -52.11
C GLN A 247 19.95 7.15 -53.29
N MET A 248 19.00 8.10 -53.19
CA MET A 248 18.78 9.15 -54.20
C MET A 248 19.94 10.15 -54.28
N THR A 249 20.63 10.45 -53.18
CA THR A 249 21.87 11.26 -53.22
C THR A 249 23.07 10.50 -53.78
N SER A 250 23.09 9.17 -53.68
CA SER A 250 24.14 8.34 -54.29
C SER A 250 23.94 8.09 -55.79
N ALA A 251 22.71 8.19 -56.31
CA ALA A 251 22.41 8.09 -57.73
C ALA A 251 22.76 9.38 -58.52
N GLY A 252 23.03 10.50 -57.85
CA GLY A 252 23.33 11.80 -58.46
C GLY A 252 24.81 12.14 -58.65
N MET A 253 25.73 11.28 -58.20
CA MET A 253 27.18 11.57 -58.21
C MET A 253 28.01 10.33 -58.58
N MET A 254 27.86 9.80 -59.80
CA MET A 254 28.89 8.95 -60.44
C MET A 254 28.71 8.91 -61.96
N MET A 255 29.20 9.94 -62.67
CA MET A 255 29.58 9.83 -64.08
C MET A 255 30.98 10.43 -64.25
N GLY A 256 31.98 9.55 -64.36
CA GLY A 256 33.37 9.97 -64.55
C GLY A 256 34.37 8.81 -64.66
N GLY A 257 34.39 8.16 -65.83
CA GLY A 257 35.61 7.79 -66.57
C GLY A 257 36.66 6.81 -66.00
N GLN A 258 36.73 5.65 -66.67
CA GLN A 258 37.89 4.78 -66.97
C GLN A 258 38.52 3.83 -65.91
N PRO A 259 38.70 2.52 -66.22
CA PRO A 259 39.63 1.59 -65.56
C PRO A 259 41.03 1.65 -66.26
N PRO A 260 42.07 0.83 -65.99
CA PRO A 260 42.26 -0.30 -65.04
C PRO A 260 43.60 -0.24 -64.24
N ALA A 261 43.87 -1.22 -63.36
CA ALA A 261 45.09 -2.06 -63.35
C ALA A 261 45.37 -2.76 -62.00
N GLU A 262 45.56 -4.09 -62.11
CA GLU A 262 46.52 -4.99 -61.44
C GLU A 262 46.95 -4.83 -59.97
N GLY A 263 46.86 -5.96 -59.25
CA GLY A 263 47.63 -6.22 -58.02
C GLY A 263 47.24 -7.54 -57.38
N GLY A 264 47.85 -8.64 -57.84
CA GLY A 264 47.52 -10.01 -57.43
C GLY A 264 48.09 -10.46 -56.08
N ALA A 265 47.63 -11.63 -55.62
CA ALA A 265 48.34 -12.55 -54.74
C ALA A 265 47.67 -13.95 -54.76
N PRO A 266 48.40 -15.03 -54.45
CA PRO A 266 48.28 -16.30 -55.18
C PRO A 266 47.92 -17.54 -54.33
N GLY A 267 47.55 -18.63 -55.02
CA GLY A 267 48.02 -19.99 -54.68
C GLY A 267 47.13 -20.88 -53.81
N ALA A 268 46.52 -21.89 -54.45
CA ALA A 268 46.02 -23.15 -53.87
C ALA A 268 47.21 -24.11 -53.58
N PRO A 269 47.10 -25.35 -53.00
CA PRO A 269 46.09 -26.37 -53.31
C PRO A 269 45.61 -27.27 -52.13
N GLY A 270 44.63 -28.13 -52.40
CA GLY A 270 43.80 -28.81 -51.39
C GLY A 270 44.28 -30.18 -50.87
N ALA A 271 43.43 -30.79 -50.04
CA ALA A 271 43.29 -32.22 -49.80
C ALA A 271 41.99 -32.48 -49.02
N ALA A 272 41.13 -33.36 -49.54
CA ALA A 272 39.99 -33.99 -48.84
C ALA A 272 40.49 -35.26 -48.09
N PRO A 273 39.67 -36.12 -47.41
CA PRO A 273 38.21 -36.11 -47.24
C PRO A 273 37.67 -36.54 -45.84
N ALA A 274 36.34 -36.63 -45.76
CA ALA A 274 35.53 -37.64 -45.03
C ALA A 274 34.82 -37.25 -43.71
N GLY A 275 33.48 -37.35 -43.76
CA GLY A 275 32.68 -37.96 -42.68
C GLY A 275 31.53 -37.14 -42.09
N GLY A 276 30.33 -37.19 -42.69
CA GLY A 276 29.09 -36.73 -42.04
C GLY A 276 27.87 -36.75 -42.97
N ALA A 277 26.84 -37.53 -42.61
CA ALA A 277 25.69 -37.95 -43.42
C ALA A 277 24.81 -36.81 -44.02
N PRO A 278 24.07 -37.08 -45.12
CA PRO A 278 23.26 -36.08 -45.80
C PRO A 278 21.95 -35.77 -45.06
N LEU A 279 21.66 -34.48 -44.91
CA LEU A 279 20.37 -33.93 -44.53
C LEU A 279 19.36 -34.10 -45.68
N PRO A 280 18.09 -34.43 -45.41
CA PRO A 280 17.06 -34.50 -46.45
C PRO A 280 16.75 -33.09 -47.00
N PRO A 281 16.41 -32.97 -48.30
CA PRO A 281 16.19 -31.68 -48.94
C PRO A 281 14.93 -30.99 -48.42
N MET A 282 15.04 -29.67 -48.19
CA MET A 282 13.91 -28.77 -48.02
C MET A 282 12.96 -28.91 -49.19
N MET A 283 11.78 -29.45 -48.92
CA MET A 283 10.60 -29.29 -49.76
C MET A 283 10.19 -27.82 -49.71
N GLY A 284 10.16 -27.17 -50.87
CA GLY A 284 9.46 -25.90 -51.01
C GLY A 284 7.99 -26.09 -50.65
N VAL A 285 7.54 -25.35 -49.65
CA VAL A 285 6.12 -25.16 -49.37
C VAL A 285 5.84 -23.69 -49.64
N GLU A 286 5.49 -23.40 -50.89
CA GLU A 286 4.63 -22.28 -51.22
C GLU A 286 3.26 -22.57 -50.59
N ASP A 287 3.01 -22.06 -49.38
CA ASP A 287 1.65 -21.97 -48.85
C ASP A 287 1.17 -20.51 -48.98
N PRO A 288 0.09 -20.25 -49.71
CA PRO A 288 -0.45 -18.90 -49.86
C PRO A 288 -1.06 -18.45 -48.53
N MET A 289 -0.57 -17.33 -47.99
CA MET A 289 -1.20 -16.62 -46.88
C MET A 289 -2.71 -16.53 -47.08
N SER A 290 -3.47 -17.00 -46.09
CA SER A 290 -4.92 -16.96 -46.13
C SER A 290 -5.44 -15.52 -46.35
N PRO A 291 -6.43 -15.30 -47.23
CA PRO A 291 -6.97 -13.97 -47.52
C PRO A 291 -7.59 -13.26 -46.31
N ALA A 292 -7.90 -13.99 -45.23
CA ALA A 292 -8.39 -13.43 -43.98
C ALA A 292 -7.31 -12.66 -43.19
N MET A 293 -6.07 -13.13 -43.18
CA MET A 293 -4.97 -12.40 -42.53
C MET A 293 -4.59 -11.15 -43.31
N GLN A 294 -4.60 -11.20 -44.64
CA GLN A 294 -4.35 -10.04 -45.50
C GLN A 294 -5.43 -8.96 -45.35
N GLN A 295 -6.69 -9.35 -45.17
CA GLN A 295 -7.77 -8.40 -44.88
C GLN A 295 -7.62 -7.75 -43.50
N SER A 296 -7.21 -8.51 -42.48
CA SER A 296 -6.97 -7.96 -41.13
C SER A 296 -5.78 -6.98 -41.10
N GLU A 297 -4.71 -7.28 -41.83
CA GLU A 297 -3.53 -6.42 -41.92
C GLU A 297 -3.83 -5.15 -42.74
N GLN A 298 -4.62 -5.26 -43.80
CA GLN A 298 -5.11 -4.11 -44.56
C GLN A 298 -6.02 -3.21 -43.72
N GLN A 299 -6.94 -3.77 -42.94
CA GLN A 299 -7.79 -3.00 -42.03
C GLN A 299 -6.99 -2.28 -40.94
N LEU A 300 -5.98 -2.94 -40.37
CA LEU A 300 -5.04 -2.34 -39.41
C LEU A 300 -4.22 -1.21 -40.05
N ARG A 301 -3.70 -1.41 -41.26
CA ARG A 301 -2.98 -0.37 -42.02
C ARG A 301 -3.88 0.82 -42.36
N THR A 302 -5.12 0.58 -42.80
CA THR A 302 -6.08 1.66 -43.11
C THR A 302 -6.49 2.44 -41.87
N ALA A 303 -6.69 1.76 -40.73
CA ALA A 303 -6.98 2.41 -39.45
C ALA A 303 -5.80 3.25 -38.94
N LEU A 304 -4.56 2.76 -39.09
CA LEU A 304 -3.34 3.47 -38.73
C LEU A 304 -3.12 4.73 -39.60
N VAL A 305 -3.33 4.63 -40.92
CA VAL A 305 -3.20 5.78 -41.84
C VAL A 305 -4.30 6.81 -41.60
N THR A 306 -5.51 6.37 -41.28
CA THR A 306 -6.65 7.26 -41.00
C THR A 306 -6.46 8.03 -39.69
N LYS A 307 -5.83 7.43 -38.67
CA LYS A 307 -5.46 8.15 -37.44
C LYS A 307 -4.20 9.00 -37.59
N ALA A 308 -3.28 8.64 -38.48
CA ALA A 308 -2.05 9.40 -38.73
C ALA A 308 -2.31 10.69 -39.54
N TYR A 309 -3.32 10.70 -40.43
CA TYR A 309 -3.60 11.85 -41.31
C TYR A 309 -5.02 12.43 -41.22
N GLY A 310 -5.90 11.88 -40.37
CA GLY A 310 -7.29 12.33 -40.22
C GLY A 310 -7.53 13.13 -38.95
N THR A 311 -7.75 14.42 -39.09
CA THR A 311 -8.16 15.35 -38.02
C THR A 311 -9.59 15.05 -37.56
N GLN A 312 -9.75 14.50 -36.36
CA GLN A 312 -10.93 14.77 -35.54
C GLN A 312 -10.47 15.46 -34.25
N LEU A 313 -10.76 16.76 -34.17
CA LEU A 313 -10.55 17.54 -32.95
C LEU A 313 -11.35 16.91 -31.81
N ALA A 314 -10.67 16.48 -30.76
CA ALA A 314 -11.31 16.14 -29.49
C ALA A 314 -11.99 17.40 -28.94
N GLN A 315 -13.33 17.40 -28.95
CA GLN A 315 -14.11 18.38 -28.18
C GLN A 315 -13.86 18.15 -26.69
N ARG A 316 -13.16 19.08 -26.06
CA ARG A 316 -12.97 19.15 -24.61
C ARG A 316 -14.35 19.38 -23.96
N LYS A 317 -14.90 18.41 -23.24
CA LYS A 317 -16.02 18.68 -22.33
C LYS A 317 -15.50 19.51 -21.16
N VAL A 318 -16.11 20.67 -20.98
CA VAL A 318 -15.83 21.63 -19.90
C VAL A 318 -16.44 21.10 -18.59
N PRO A 319 -15.79 21.25 -17.42
CA PRO A 319 -16.34 20.83 -16.14
C PRO A 319 -17.57 21.67 -15.79
N GLN A 320 -18.67 21.04 -15.37
CA GLN A 320 -19.71 21.74 -14.62
C GLN A 320 -19.40 21.59 -13.13
N GLU A 321 -19.08 22.73 -12.53
CA GLU A 321 -18.89 22.92 -11.10
C GLU A 321 -20.22 22.83 -10.32
N TYR A 322 -20.01 22.69 -9.02
CA TYR A 322 -20.92 22.58 -7.88
C TYR A 322 -22.13 23.53 -7.82
N GLU A 323 -23.12 23.04 -7.05
CA GLU A 323 -24.08 23.78 -6.20
C GLU A 323 -25.22 24.58 -6.84
N ARG A 324 -26.44 24.05 -6.66
CA ARG A 324 -27.37 24.51 -5.61
C ARG A 324 -28.24 23.37 -5.10
#